data_AF-A0A1C5ZYL0-F1
#
_entry.id   AF-A0A1C5ZYL0-F1
#
_cell.length_a   1.000
_cell.length_b   1.000
_cell.length_c   1.000
_cell.angle_alpha   90.00
_cell.angle_beta   90.00
_cell.angle_gamma   90.00
#
_symmetry.space_group_name_H-M   'P 1'
#
loop_
_entity.id
_entity.type
_entity.pdbx_description
1 polymer ?
#
loop_
_entity_poly.entity_id
_entity_poly.type
_entity_poly.pdbx_seq_one_letter_code
_entity_poly.pdbx_strand_id
1 'polypeptide(L)'
;MGKIIGIDLGTTNSCVAVMEGGNPNVITNSEGARTTPSVVAFQKDGERIVGQVAKRQAVTNADRTIMSIKRKMGTSEKVTIDGKAYTPQEISAMILTKLKQDAESYLGETVTQAVITVPAYFNDSQRQATKDAGKIAGLEVLRIINEPTAAALAYGVSDTGKKVMVYDLGGGTFDVSILDIDDGVFEVLSTNGDTHLGGDDFDQAIINYLLDEFKKTEGVDLSTDKMAMQRLKEAAEKSKIELSTTTTSNINLPFITADATGPKHMDITLTKAKFDELTADLVARTLTCIRNAMNDAALNASQIDEVLLVGGSSRIPAVQEAVKKEMGKEPNKGINPDECVAVGAARQAGVLGGEETGVLLLDVTPLSLGIETMGGVFTKLIERNTTIPTNKSQIFSTAADGQTSVEVHVLQGEREMAQYNKTLGRFNLTGIAPAPRGVPQIEVTFDIDANGIVNVSAKDLGTGNEQKITITASSNLSDEDIDRAVKEAEKYAEEDKKRKEEVEIRNNAESLVYQCEKAVKDAGDKIDDNTKSMVETEVNKVKEALKGTDSAAIKAATDELQEKFYAVAQQMYQQANPQGDPNAQQGAPNDDGVYEADYREVDNDDNNQQ
;
A
#
# COMPACT_ATOMS: atom_id res chain seq x y z
N MET A 1 -13.36 20.73 6.69
CA MET A 1 -12.40 19.95 5.87
C MET A 1 -12.42 18.55 6.45
N GLY A 2 -12.52 17.52 5.61
CA GLY A 2 -12.41 16.14 6.07
C GLY A 2 -10.97 15.85 6.51
N LYS A 3 -10.77 14.76 7.25
CA LYS A 3 -9.44 14.32 7.67
C LYS A 3 -8.50 14.03 6.48
N ILE A 4 -7.23 14.38 6.63
CA ILE A 4 -6.16 13.95 5.70
C ILE A 4 -5.59 12.64 6.25
N ILE A 5 -5.63 11.58 5.45
CA ILE A 5 -5.11 10.26 5.84
C ILE A 5 -3.66 10.05 5.40
N GLY A 6 -2.89 9.31 6.18
CA GLY A 6 -1.57 8.82 5.83
C GLY A 6 -1.66 7.38 5.31
N ILE A 7 -1.16 7.13 4.09
CA ILE A 7 -1.21 5.81 3.46
C ILE A 7 0.21 5.31 3.22
N ASP A 8 0.53 4.17 3.81
CA ASP A 8 1.62 3.32 3.34
C ASP A 8 1.14 2.41 2.21
N LEU A 9 1.50 2.73 0.97
CA LEU A 9 1.19 1.89 -0.19
C LEU A 9 2.34 0.90 -0.40
N GLY A 10 2.46 -0.16 0.41
CA GLY A 10 3.55 -1.12 0.26
C GLY A 10 3.43 -2.08 -0.93
N THR A 11 4.50 -2.85 -1.18
CA THR A 11 4.53 -3.87 -2.26
C THR A 11 3.67 -5.09 -1.93
N THR A 12 3.71 -5.52 -0.67
CA THR A 12 3.04 -6.75 -0.19
C THR A 12 1.81 -6.44 0.65
N ASN A 13 1.93 -5.46 1.54
CA ASN A 13 0.83 -4.98 2.38
C ASN A 13 0.81 -3.46 2.33
N SER A 14 -0.37 -2.90 2.49
CA SER A 14 -0.60 -1.48 2.65
C SER A 14 -1.25 -1.20 4.00
N CYS A 15 -1.03 -0.01 4.53
CA CYS A 15 -1.50 0.42 5.84
C CYS A 15 -2.02 1.85 5.76
N VAL A 16 -3.07 2.17 6.52
CA VAL A 16 -3.66 3.51 6.53
C VAL A 16 -3.80 3.98 7.98
N ALA A 17 -3.43 5.24 8.22
CA ALA A 17 -3.48 5.89 9.51
C ALA A 17 -4.04 7.32 9.39
N VAL A 18 -4.49 7.87 10.51
CA VAL A 18 -5.11 9.20 10.59
C VAL A 18 -4.70 9.87 11.90
N MET A 19 -4.67 11.20 11.93
CA MET A 19 -4.47 11.96 13.15
C MET A 19 -5.79 12.14 13.91
N GLU A 20 -5.83 11.72 15.17
CA GLU A 20 -6.98 11.91 16.07
C GLU A 20 -6.49 12.43 17.42
N GLY A 21 -7.04 13.57 17.86
CA GLY A 21 -6.65 14.17 19.14
C GLY A 21 -5.15 14.46 19.27
N GLY A 22 -4.48 14.81 18.17
CA GLY A 22 -3.04 15.07 18.12
C GLY A 22 -2.16 13.82 18.08
N ASN A 23 -2.72 12.61 18.01
CA ASN A 23 -1.98 11.36 17.94
C ASN A 23 -2.29 10.60 16.64
N PRO A 24 -1.30 9.96 16.01
CA PRO A 24 -1.53 9.11 14.84
C PRO A 24 -2.11 7.75 15.26
N ASN A 25 -3.23 7.36 14.63
CA ASN A 25 -3.89 6.07 14.81
C ASN A 25 -3.95 5.30 13.50
N VAL A 26 -3.51 4.05 13.51
CA VAL A 26 -3.69 3.12 12.37
C VAL A 26 -5.11 2.58 12.37
N ILE A 27 -5.74 2.64 11.21
CA ILE A 27 -7.12 2.20 10.99
C ILE A 27 -7.13 0.70 10.67
N THR A 28 -8.02 -0.03 11.33
CA THR A 28 -8.29 -1.43 11.05
C THR A 28 -9.19 -1.54 9.82
N ASN A 29 -8.86 -2.41 8.86
CA ASN A 29 -9.69 -2.66 7.69
C ASN A 29 -10.99 -3.41 8.02
N SER A 30 -11.89 -3.51 7.04
CA SER A 30 -13.14 -4.28 7.16
C SER A 30 -12.97 -5.75 7.57
N GLU A 31 -11.78 -6.33 7.37
CA GLU A 31 -11.46 -7.70 7.76
C GLU A 31 -10.91 -7.83 9.19
N GLY A 32 -10.76 -6.73 9.93
CA GLY A 32 -10.25 -6.72 11.30
C GLY A 32 -8.72 -6.70 11.40
N ALA A 33 -8.00 -6.50 10.30
CA ALA A 33 -6.54 -6.43 10.28
C ALA A 33 -6.05 -4.96 10.18
N ARG A 34 -4.87 -4.69 10.74
CA ARG A 34 -4.24 -3.36 10.72
C ARG A 34 -3.48 -3.08 9.41
N THR A 35 -3.29 -4.10 8.59
CA THR A 35 -2.72 -4.00 7.25
C THR A 35 -3.59 -4.74 6.24
N THR A 36 -3.57 -4.28 5.01
CA THR A 36 -4.34 -4.83 3.89
C THR A 36 -3.37 -5.37 2.85
N PRO A 37 -3.41 -6.66 2.47
CA PRO A 37 -2.57 -7.18 1.39
C PRO A 37 -2.72 -6.37 0.10
N SER A 38 -1.61 -6.01 -0.53
CA SER A 38 -1.57 -5.25 -1.79
C SER A 38 -1.85 -6.18 -2.98
N VAL A 39 -3.03 -6.80 -2.95
CA VAL A 39 -3.48 -7.84 -3.88
C VAL A 39 -4.82 -7.46 -4.45
N VAL A 40 -4.96 -7.54 -5.77
CA VAL A 40 -6.20 -7.29 -6.50
C VAL A 40 -6.55 -8.54 -7.29
N ALA A 41 -7.79 -9.00 -7.20
CA ALA A 41 -8.26 -10.10 -8.03
C ALA A 41 -9.56 -9.77 -8.75
N PHE A 42 -9.67 -10.28 -9.97
CA PHE A 42 -10.85 -10.14 -10.82
C PHE A 42 -11.59 -11.48 -10.84
N GLN A 43 -12.83 -11.47 -10.35
CA GLN A 43 -13.71 -12.62 -10.40
C GLN A 43 -14.27 -12.84 -11.81
N LYS A 44 -14.85 -14.02 -12.05
CA LYS A 44 -15.38 -14.40 -13.38
C LYS A 44 -16.58 -13.57 -13.83
N ASP A 45 -17.30 -13.02 -12.87
CA ASP A 45 -18.47 -12.17 -13.08
C ASP A 45 -18.13 -10.67 -13.13
N GLY A 46 -16.83 -10.34 -13.17
CA GLY A 46 -16.33 -8.97 -13.25
C GLY A 46 -16.11 -8.27 -11.91
N GLU A 47 -16.48 -8.88 -10.77
CA GLU A 47 -16.21 -8.30 -9.45
C GLU A 47 -14.72 -8.15 -9.19
N ARG A 48 -14.32 -7.02 -8.62
CA ARG A 48 -12.94 -6.78 -8.18
C ARG A 48 -12.89 -6.86 -6.67
N ILE A 49 -12.05 -7.74 -6.18
CA ILE A 49 -11.79 -7.91 -4.75
C ILE A 49 -10.35 -7.50 -4.46
N VAL A 50 -10.14 -6.91 -3.29
CA VAL A 50 -8.86 -6.37 -2.85
C VAL A 50 -8.53 -6.90 -1.47
N GLY A 51 -7.24 -7.02 -1.13
CA GLY A 51 -6.81 -7.36 0.22
C GLY A 51 -6.85 -8.85 0.52
N GLN A 52 -7.26 -9.19 1.73
CA GLN A 52 -7.20 -10.56 2.25
C GLN A 52 -8.06 -11.53 1.44
N VAL A 53 -9.23 -11.07 0.97
CA VAL A 53 -10.13 -11.89 0.14
C VAL A 53 -9.48 -12.22 -1.20
N ALA A 54 -8.84 -11.24 -1.84
CA ALA A 54 -8.10 -11.44 -3.08
C ALA A 54 -6.92 -12.42 -2.89
N LYS A 55 -6.15 -12.26 -1.80
CA LYS A 55 -5.02 -13.16 -1.47
C LYS A 55 -5.48 -14.60 -1.28
N ARG A 56 -6.61 -14.85 -0.59
CA ARG A 56 -7.11 -16.21 -0.30
C ARG A 56 -7.46 -17.02 -1.55
N GLN A 57 -7.95 -16.38 -2.60
CA GLN A 57 -8.36 -17.06 -3.84
C GLN A 57 -7.27 -17.09 -4.92
N ALA A 58 -6.07 -16.57 -4.63
CA ALA A 58 -4.97 -16.52 -5.59
C ALA A 58 -4.61 -17.90 -6.15
N VAL A 59 -4.61 -18.95 -5.31
CA VAL A 59 -4.33 -20.34 -5.73
C VAL A 59 -5.23 -20.83 -6.85
N THR A 60 -6.54 -20.56 -6.77
CA THR A 60 -7.53 -21.06 -7.74
C THR A 60 -7.82 -20.06 -8.86
N ASN A 61 -7.31 -18.83 -8.74
CA ASN A 61 -7.53 -17.75 -9.69
C ASN A 61 -6.22 -17.00 -10.03
N ALA A 62 -5.13 -17.73 -10.19
CA ALA A 62 -3.78 -17.16 -10.35
C ALA A 62 -3.68 -16.20 -11.55
N ASP A 63 -4.32 -16.54 -12.67
CA ASP A 63 -4.30 -15.73 -13.90
C ASP A 63 -5.08 -14.40 -13.79
N ARG A 64 -5.89 -14.25 -12.74
CA ARG A 64 -6.68 -13.03 -12.51
C ARG A 64 -6.37 -12.37 -11.18
N THR A 65 -5.27 -12.76 -10.53
CA THR A 65 -4.85 -12.21 -9.24
C THR A 65 -3.50 -11.53 -9.40
N ILE A 66 -3.47 -10.24 -9.12
CA ILE A 66 -2.30 -9.37 -9.28
C ILE A 66 -1.73 -9.09 -7.90
N MET A 67 -0.42 -9.32 -7.76
CA MET A 67 0.37 -9.07 -6.55
C MET A 67 1.64 -8.30 -6.92
N SER A 68 2.29 -7.68 -5.94
CA SER A 68 3.58 -6.98 -6.11
C SER A 68 3.57 -5.91 -7.21
N ILE A 69 2.41 -5.29 -7.49
CA ILE A 69 2.26 -4.34 -8.59
C ILE A 69 3.13 -3.10 -8.42
N LYS A 70 3.48 -2.75 -7.17
CA LYS A 70 4.34 -1.62 -6.84
C LYS A 70 5.72 -1.69 -7.53
N ARG A 71 6.25 -2.91 -7.76
CA ARG A 71 7.51 -3.12 -8.51
C ARG A 71 7.41 -2.66 -9.97
N LYS A 72 6.21 -2.49 -10.51
CA LYS A 72 5.95 -2.04 -11.89
C LYS A 72 5.58 -0.56 -11.99
N MET A 73 5.50 0.17 -10.88
CA MET A 73 5.17 1.59 -10.91
C MET A 73 6.17 2.36 -11.77
N GLY A 74 5.69 3.32 -12.55
CA GLY A 74 6.51 4.11 -13.49
C GLY A 74 6.94 3.37 -14.76
N THR A 75 6.64 2.07 -14.93
CA THR A 75 6.92 1.34 -16.18
C THR A 75 5.74 1.37 -17.15
N SER A 76 5.99 1.04 -18.42
CA SER A 76 4.96 0.92 -19.45
C SER A 76 4.28 -0.46 -19.48
N GLU A 77 4.65 -1.36 -18.57
CA GLU A 77 4.06 -2.70 -18.51
C GLU A 77 2.57 -2.61 -18.18
N LYS A 78 1.77 -3.51 -18.76
CA LYS A 78 0.34 -3.61 -18.47
C LYS A 78 -0.01 -5.04 -18.11
N VAL A 79 -0.97 -5.20 -17.20
CA VAL A 79 -1.58 -6.50 -16.87
C VAL A 79 -2.87 -6.63 -17.68
N THR A 80 -3.02 -7.71 -18.43
CA THR A 80 -4.23 -7.94 -19.23
C THR A 80 -5.15 -8.92 -18.54
N ILE A 81 -6.37 -8.49 -18.22
CA ILE A 81 -7.43 -9.31 -17.65
C ILE A 81 -8.63 -9.27 -18.59
N ASP A 82 -9.09 -10.45 -19.03
CA ASP A 82 -10.27 -10.59 -19.91
C ASP A 82 -10.25 -9.66 -21.15
N GLY A 83 -9.07 -9.44 -21.72
CA GLY A 83 -8.87 -8.59 -22.90
C GLY A 83 -8.73 -7.09 -22.61
N LYS A 84 -8.90 -6.64 -21.36
CA LYS A 84 -8.64 -5.27 -20.93
C LYS A 84 -7.23 -5.15 -20.34
N ALA A 85 -6.46 -4.16 -20.80
CA ALA A 85 -5.14 -3.87 -20.31
C ALA A 85 -5.19 -2.82 -19.20
N TYR A 86 -4.65 -3.15 -18.03
CA TYR A 86 -4.56 -2.29 -16.86
C TYR A 86 -3.10 -1.88 -16.62
N THR A 87 -2.92 -0.61 -16.32
CA THR A 87 -1.65 -0.03 -15.89
C THR A 87 -1.39 -0.31 -14.40
N PRO A 88 -0.13 -0.25 -13.95
CA PRO A 88 0.22 -0.36 -12.54
C PRO A 88 -0.49 0.67 -11.66
N GLN A 89 -0.72 1.87 -12.19
CA GLN A 89 -1.45 2.96 -11.53
C GLN A 89 -2.91 2.60 -11.31
N GLU A 90 -3.59 2.04 -12.31
CA GLU A 90 -4.99 1.62 -12.18
C GLU A 90 -5.15 0.48 -11.17
N ILE A 91 -4.25 -0.51 -11.16
CA ILE A 91 -4.29 -1.59 -10.16
C ILE A 91 -3.98 -1.04 -8.76
N SER A 92 -2.99 -0.16 -8.62
CA SER A 92 -2.66 0.47 -7.33
C SER A 92 -3.79 1.38 -6.84
N ALA A 93 -4.51 2.04 -7.75
CA ALA A 93 -5.69 2.82 -7.41
C ALA A 93 -6.79 1.96 -6.80
N MET A 94 -7.00 0.72 -7.27
CA MET A 94 -7.95 -0.20 -6.64
C MET A 94 -7.58 -0.51 -5.17
N ILE A 95 -6.27 -0.62 -4.88
CA ILE A 95 -5.77 -0.80 -3.50
C ILE A 95 -6.04 0.46 -2.67
N LEU A 96 -5.70 1.64 -3.21
CA LEU A 96 -5.93 2.92 -2.54
C LEU A 96 -7.42 3.19 -2.30
N THR A 97 -8.30 2.82 -3.24
CA THR A 97 -9.76 2.93 -3.07
C THR A 97 -10.25 2.07 -1.90
N LYS A 98 -9.74 0.83 -1.74
CA LYS A 98 -10.08 0.00 -0.57
C LYS A 98 -9.63 0.65 0.74
N LEU A 99 -8.40 1.16 0.80
CA LEU A 99 -7.88 1.84 1.99
C LEU A 99 -8.66 3.11 2.33
N LYS A 100 -9.05 3.89 1.31
CA LYS A 100 -9.94 5.04 1.44
C LYS A 100 -11.29 4.62 2.01
N GLN A 101 -11.92 3.58 1.47
CA GLN A 101 -13.21 3.08 1.94
C GLN A 101 -13.15 2.58 3.40
N ASP A 102 -12.06 1.91 3.78
CA ASP A 102 -11.83 1.48 5.17
C ASP A 102 -11.71 2.71 6.09
N ALA A 103 -10.97 3.73 5.67
CA ALA A 103 -10.86 4.99 6.41
C ALA A 103 -12.18 5.74 6.53
N GLU A 104 -12.96 5.84 5.45
CA GLU A 104 -14.28 6.46 5.44
C GLU A 104 -15.26 5.71 6.36
N SER A 105 -15.21 4.37 6.36
CA SER A 105 -16.04 3.54 7.24
C SER A 105 -15.68 3.73 8.71
N TYR A 106 -14.39 3.89 9.02
CA TYR A 106 -13.92 4.15 10.38
C TYR A 106 -14.27 5.57 10.86
N LEU A 107 -14.08 6.58 10.01
CA LEU A 107 -14.30 7.99 10.36
C LEU A 107 -15.77 8.42 10.31
N GLY A 108 -16.61 7.72 9.53
CA GLY A 108 -18.00 8.10 9.29
C GLY A 108 -18.17 9.33 8.38
N GLU A 109 -17.11 9.74 7.67
CA GLU A 109 -17.11 10.87 6.73
C GLU A 109 -16.32 10.55 5.45
N THR A 110 -16.53 11.32 4.39
CA THR A 110 -15.81 11.16 3.12
C THR A 110 -14.37 11.64 3.22
N VAL A 111 -13.43 10.85 2.71
CA VAL A 111 -12.00 11.17 2.69
C VAL A 111 -11.59 11.56 1.28
N THR A 112 -11.03 12.75 1.14
CA THR A 112 -10.64 13.31 -0.18
C THR A 112 -9.17 13.63 -0.30
N GLN A 113 -8.41 13.64 0.80
CA GLN A 113 -7.02 14.09 0.82
C GLN A 113 -6.13 13.05 1.49
N ALA A 114 -4.94 12.84 0.94
CA ALA A 114 -3.98 11.87 1.49
C ALA A 114 -2.53 12.32 1.37
N VAL A 115 -1.70 11.82 2.28
CA VAL A 115 -0.24 11.70 2.14
C VAL A 115 0.06 10.25 1.82
N ILE A 116 0.80 9.99 0.74
CA ILE A 116 1.09 8.62 0.28
C ILE A 116 2.61 8.39 0.31
N THR A 117 3.05 7.23 0.82
CA THR A 117 4.47 6.89 0.90
C THR A 117 5.01 6.27 -0.38
N VAL A 118 6.32 6.46 -0.59
CA VAL A 118 7.10 5.78 -1.64
C VAL A 118 8.50 5.43 -1.12
N PRO A 119 9.17 4.42 -1.70
CA PRO A 119 10.57 4.14 -1.44
C PRO A 119 11.43 5.39 -1.67
N ALA A 120 12.42 5.65 -0.81
CA ALA A 120 13.26 6.84 -0.94
C ALA A 120 14.00 6.88 -2.29
N TYR A 121 14.39 5.70 -2.79
CA TYR A 121 15.09 5.55 -4.06
C TYR A 121 14.19 5.53 -5.30
N PHE A 122 12.88 5.81 -5.16
CA PHE A 122 12.00 5.99 -6.32
C PHE A 122 12.41 7.22 -7.15
N ASN A 123 12.50 7.01 -8.46
CA ASN A 123 12.69 8.11 -9.41
C ASN A 123 11.39 8.88 -9.67
N ASP A 124 11.50 9.98 -10.40
CA ASP A 124 10.39 10.90 -10.66
C ASP A 124 9.19 10.21 -11.34
N SER A 125 9.43 9.25 -12.24
CA SER A 125 8.35 8.52 -12.94
C SER A 125 7.56 7.60 -12.03
N GLN A 126 8.23 7.00 -11.06
CA GLN A 126 7.58 6.14 -10.07
C GLN A 126 6.78 6.99 -9.07
N ARG A 127 7.33 8.13 -8.64
CA ARG A 127 6.64 9.10 -7.76
C ARG A 127 5.38 9.66 -8.42
N GLN A 128 5.48 10.09 -9.68
CA GLN A 128 4.34 10.58 -10.44
C GLN A 128 3.28 9.49 -10.64
N ALA A 129 3.69 8.26 -10.99
CA ALA A 129 2.77 7.14 -11.13
C ALA A 129 1.99 6.87 -9.82
N THR A 130 2.64 6.97 -8.66
CA THR A 130 1.95 6.82 -7.35
C THR A 130 0.97 7.96 -7.10
N LYS A 131 1.34 9.19 -7.45
CA LYS A 131 0.45 10.36 -7.38
C LYS A 131 -0.79 10.19 -8.28
N ASP A 132 -0.58 9.70 -9.50
CA ASP A 132 -1.65 9.41 -10.47
C ASP A 132 -2.58 8.32 -9.94
N ALA A 133 -2.05 7.25 -9.33
CA ALA A 133 -2.85 6.21 -8.68
C ALA A 133 -3.75 6.78 -7.56
N GLY A 134 -3.22 7.72 -6.76
CA GLY A 134 -4.01 8.45 -5.76
C GLY A 134 -5.14 9.26 -6.40
N LYS A 135 -4.85 10.00 -7.49
CA LYS A 135 -5.87 10.75 -8.24
C LYS A 135 -6.95 9.83 -8.81
N ILE A 136 -6.59 8.69 -9.40
CA ILE A 136 -7.53 7.68 -9.92
C ILE A 136 -8.41 7.12 -8.80
N ALA A 137 -7.87 6.96 -7.59
CA ALA A 137 -8.62 6.51 -6.40
C ALA A 137 -9.53 7.60 -5.80
N GLY A 138 -9.56 8.81 -6.39
CA GLY A 138 -10.34 9.94 -5.89
C GLY A 138 -9.74 10.56 -4.62
N LEU A 139 -8.41 10.58 -4.52
CA LEU A 139 -7.65 11.25 -3.47
C LEU A 139 -6.82 12.40 -4.07
N GLU A 140 -6.93 13.58 -3.48
CA GLU A 140 -5.97 14.66 -3.64
C GLU A 140 -4.71 14.32 -2.85
N VAL A 141 -3.64 13.99 -3.56
CA VAL A 141 -2.35 13.65 -2.96
C VAL A 141 -1.61 14.94 -2.60
N LEU A 142 -1.69 15.32 -1.33
CA LEU A 142 -1.11 16.57 -0.81
C LEU A 142 0.42 16.49 -0.73
N ARG A 143 0.96 15.31 -0.44
CA ARG A 143 2.40 15.07 -0.40
C ARG A 143 2.72 13.61 -0.71
N ILE A 144 3.80 13.40 -1.44
CA ILE A 144 4.49 12.11 -1.53
C ILE A 144 5.66 12.16 -0.53
N ILE A 145 5.68 11.24 0.43
CA ILE A 145 6.72 11.17 1.45
C ILE A 145 7.57 9.91 1.29
N ASN A 146 8.87 10.02 1.55
CA ASN A 146 9.76 8.87 1.55
C ASN A 146 9.46 7.95 2.74
N GLU A 147 9.37 6.64 2.52
CA GLU A 147 9.12 5.61 3.54
C GLU A 147 10.05 5.71 4.75
N PRO A 148 11.39 5.78 4.60
CA PRO A 148 12.27 5.91 5.75
C PRO A 148 12.11 7.26 6.48
N THR A 149 11.78 8.34 5.78
CA THR A 149 11.48 9.65 6.39
C THR A 149 10.18 9.56 7.21
N ALA A 150 9.16 8.88 6.71
CA ALA A 150 7.93 8.63 7.45
C ALA A 150 8.19 7.74 8.68
N ALA A 151 8.97 6.67 8.55
CA ALA A 151 9.33 5.84 9.70
C ALA A 151 10.10 6.63 10.78
N ALA A 152 10.97 7.56 10.39
CA ALA A 152 11.65 8.45 11.33
C ALA A 152 10.68 9.40 12.05
N LEU A 153 9.68 9.96 11.37
CA LEU A 153 8.61 10.74 12.00
C LEU A 153 7.83 9.92 13.03
N ALA A 154 7.56 8.65 12.73
CA ALA A 154 6.85 7.77 13.65
C ALA A 154 7.67 7.40 14.89
N TYR A 155 9.01 7.33 14.77
CA TYR A 155 9.91 7.18 15.91
C TYR A 155 9.82 8.37 16.88
N GLY A 156 9.59 9.58 16.34
CA GLY A 156 9.24 10.78 17.09
C GLY A 156 10.36 11.80 17.23
N VAL A 157 10.02 12.91 17.88
CA VAL A 157 10.91 14.05 18.13
C VAL A 157 11.82 13.75 19.31
N SER A 158 13.11 14.07 19.17
CA SER A 158 14.09 13.98 20.26
C SER A 158 14.46 15.39 20.71
N ASP A 159 14.40 15.66 22.01
CA ASP A 159 14.84 16.94 22.62
C ASP A 159 16.36 17.16 22.53
N THR A 160 17.08 16.13 22.08
CA THR A 160 18.52 16.16 21.86
C THR A 160 18.82 15.64 20.47
N GLY A 161 19.67 16.34 19.71
CA GLY A 161 20.15 15.89 18.40
C GLY A 161 20.58 14.42 18.40
N LYS A 162 19.97 13.62 17.51
CA LYS A 162 20.27 12.20 17.30
C LYS A 162 20.46 11.89 15.83
N LYS A 163 21.49 11.11 15.52
CA LYS A 163 21.70 10.53 14.20
C LYS A 163 21.10 9.15 14.13
N VAL A 164 20.17 8.95 13.21
CA VAL A 164 19.39 7.72 13.10
C VAL A 164 19.61 7.11 11.73
N MET A 165 19.87 5.80 11.68
CA MET A 165 19.81 5.03 10.45
C MET A 165 18.47 4.31 10.39
N VAL A 166 17.68 4.56 9.36
CA VAL A 166 16.49 3.78 9.04
C VAL A 166 16.87 2.73 8.01
N TYR A 167 16.69 1.46 8.35
CA TYR A 167 16.87 0.31 7.48
C TYR A 167 15.49 -0.25 7.15
N ASP A 168 15.00 -0.01 5.93
CA ASP A 168 13.69 -0.45 5.47
C ASP A 168 13.83 -1.58 4.45
N LEU A 169 13.53 -2.81 4.87
CA LEU A 169 13.51 -3.98 4.00
C LEU A 169 12.08 -4.52 3.90
N GLY A 170 11.37 -4.05 2.88
CA GLY A 170 9.99 -4.41 2.59
C GLY A 170 9.86 -5.71 1.81
N GLY A 171 8.73 -5.86 1.11
CA GLY A 171 8.48 -6.97 0.18
C GLY A 171 9.07 -6.77 -1.22
N GLY A 172 9.24 -5.50 -1.62
CA GLY A 172 9.64 -5.12 -2.98
C GLY A 172 10.98 -4.42 -3.09
N THR A 173 11.28 -3.61 -2.09
CA THR A 173 12.34 -2.60 -2.11
C THR A 173 13.11 -2.63 -0.81
N PHE A 174 14.35 -2.16 -0.91
CA PHE A 174 15.23 -1.92 0.21
C PHE A 174 15.68 -0.46 0.17
N ASP A 175 15.49 0.25 1.27
CA ASP A 175 15.97 1.61 1.43
C ASP A 175 16.76 1.73 2.74
N VAL A 176 17.79 2.56 2.70
CA VAL A 176 18.52 2.98 3.89
C VAL A 176 18.69 4.49 3.86
N SER A 177 18.28 5.16 4.94
CA SER A 177 18.47 6.60 5.09
C SER A 177 19.16 6.91 6.40
N ILE A 178 20.07 7.87 6.35
CA ILE A 178 20.72 8.43 7.53
C ILE A 178 20.10 9.80 7.78
N LEU A 179 19.57 10.02 8.98
CA LEU A 179 18.91 11.26 9.36
C LEU A 179 19.59 11.88 10.57
N ASP A 180 19.63 13.21 10.61
CA ASP A 180 19.88 14.00 11.82
C ASP A 180 18.54 14.54 12.32
N ILE A 181 18.19 14.21 13.56
CA ILE A 181 16.92 14.60 14.18
C ILE A 181 17.24 15.48 15.38
N ASP A 182 16.92 16.77 15.30
CA ASP A 182 17.22 17.76 16.34
C ASP A 182 16.09 18.78 16.47
N ASP A 183 15.52 18.93 17.68
CA ASP A 183 14.49 19.91 18.03
C ASP A 183 13.34 20.03 17.01
N GLY A 184 12.80 18.87 16.60
CA GLY A 184 11.70 18.79 15.63
C GLY A 184 12.10 18.96 14.16
N VAL A 185 13.38 19.20 13.87
CA VAL A 185 13.94 19.16 12.51
C VAL A 185 14.42 17.75 12.21
N PHE A 186 13.92 17.19 11.11
CA PHE A 186 14.33 15.88 10.58
C PHE A 186 15.03 16.14 9.26
N GLU A 187 16.36 16.09 9.27
CA GLU A 187 17.19 16.28 8.08
C GLU A 187 17.71 14.93 7.59
N VAL A 188 17.37 14.58 6.36
CA VAL A 188 17.97 13.43 5.69
C VAL A 188 19.37 13.83 5.24
N LEU A 189 20.40 13.19 5.80
CA LEU A 189 21.79 13.44 5.42
C LEU A 189 22.18 12.66 4.17
N SER A 190 21.65 11.45 4.01
CA SER A 190 21.84 10.63 2.83
C SER A 190 20.78 9.55 2.71
N THR A 191 20.55 9.09 1.49
CA THR A 191 19.72 7.92 1.22
C THR A 191 20.36 7.05 0.15
N ASN A 192 20.18 5.74 0.27
CA ASN A 192 20.60 4.75 -0.71
C ASN A 192 19.60 3.58 -0.69
N GLY A 193 19.61 2.74 -1.72
CA GLY A 193 18.66 1.64 -1.77
C GLY A 193 18.77 0.78 -3.01
N ASP A 194 17.86 -0.17 -3.09
CA ASP A 194 17.67 -1.07 -4.22
C ASP A 194 16.17 -1.29 -4.42
N THR A 195 15.64 -0.76 -5.52
CA THR A 195 14.21 -0.81 -5.86
C THR A 195 13.73 -2.21 -6.29
N HIS A 196 14.64 -3.19 -6.36
CA HIS A 196 14.37 -4.57 -6.77
C HIS A 196 15.07 -5.55 -5.79
N LEU A 197 14.91 -5.29 -4.50
CA LEU A 197 15.42 -6.12 -3.41
C LEU A 197 14.44 -6.09 -2.24
N GLY A 198 13.79 -7.20 -1.94
CA GLY A 198 12.89 -7.31 -0.81
C GLY A 198 12.36 -8.74 -0.63
N GLY A 199 11.34 -8.88 0.19
CA GLY A 199 10.74 -10.18 0.56
C GLY A 199 10.38 -11.09 -0.61
N ASP A 200 9.96 -10.57 -1.77
CA ASP A 200 9.67 -11.41 -2.95
C ASP A 200 10.94 -12.09 -3.50
N ASP A 201 12.11 -11.47 -3.35
CA ASP A 201 13.38 -12.06 -3.82
C ASP A 201 13.85 -13.18 -2.88
N PHE A 202 13.59 -13.04 -1.58
CA PHE A 202 13.78 -14.12 -0.60
C PHE A 202 12.84 -15.28 -0.87
N ASP A 203 11.57 -15.00 -1.21
CA ASP A 203 10.60 -16.02 -1.60
C ASP A 203 11.05 -16.74 -2.87
N GLN A 204 11.52 -15.99 -3.87
CA GLN A 204 12.01 -16.54 -5.13
C GLN A 204 13.23 -17.46 -4.93
N ALA A 205 14.13 -17.14 -4.00
CA ALA A 205 15.26 -18.01 -3.66
C ALA A 205 14.79 -19.37 -3.11
N ILE A 206 13.76 -19.38 -2.25
CA ILE A 206 13.14 -20.61 -1.76
C ILE A 206 12.43 -21.34 -2.91
N ILE A 207 11.63 -20.64 -3.73
CA ILE A 207 10.92 -21.26 -4.87
C ILE A 207 11.90 -21.95 -5.82
N ASN A 208 13.00 -21.29 -6.18
CA ASN A 208 14.02 -21.88 -7.05
C ASN A 208 14.61 -23.15 -6.44
N TYR A 209 14.93 -23.14 -5.14
CA TYR A 209 15.38 -24.33 -4.43
C TYR A 209 14.35 -25.47 -4.46
N LEU A 210 13.07 -25.16 -4.21
CA LEU A 210 12.00 -26.15 -4.26
C LEU A 210 11.79 -26.74 -5.66
N LEU A 211 11.86 -25.91 -6.70
CA LEU A 211 11.78 -26.36 -8.09
C LEU A 211 12.91 -27.32 -8.43
N ASP A 212 14.14 -26.97 -8.05
CA ASP A 212 15.32 -27.81 -8.30
C ASP A 212 15.24 -29.14 -7.54
N GLU A 213 14.86 -29.12 -6.27
CA GLU A 213 14.72 -30.35 -5.47
C GLU A 213 13.59 -31.24 -6.00
N PHE A 214 12.44 -30.66 -6.33
CA PHE A 214 11.32 -31.43 -6.89
C PHE A 214 11.66 -32.05 -8.25
N LYS A 215 12.36 -31.32 -9.10
CA LYS A 215 12.82 -31.83 -10.40
C LYS A 215 13.84 -32.95 -10.21
N LYS A 216 14.72 -32.88 -9.21
CA LYS A 216 15.67 -33.97 -8.89
C LYS A 216 14.96 -35.22 -8.37
N THR A 217 13.94 -35.07 -7.52
CA THR A 217 13.26 -36.21 -6.86
C THR A 217 12.19 -36.85 -7.73
N GLU A 218 11.35 -36.04 -8.38
CA GLU A 218 10.19 -36.50 -9.14
C GLU A 218 10.40 -36.46 -10.67
N GLY A 219 11.44 -35.79 -11.15
CA GLY A 219 11.72 -35.64 -12.58
C GLY A 219 10.76 -34.69 -13.31
N VAL A 220 9.91 -33.95 -12.59
CA VAL A 220 8.90 -33.05 -13.14
C VAL A 220 9.29 -31.58 -12.90
N ASP A 221 9.11 -30.76 -13.93
CA ASP A 221 9.34 -29.31 -13.86
C ASP A 221 8.03 -28.57 -13.58
N LEU A 222 7.90 -27.98 -12.40
CA LEU A 222 6.69 -27.23 -12.00
C LEU A 222 6.66 -25.80 -12.53
N SER A 223 7.76 -25.28 -13.10
CA SER A 223 7.88 -23.87 -13.48
C SER A 223 6.86 -23.42 -14.53
N THR A 224 6.34 -24.35 -15.32
CA THR A 224 5.32 -24.08 -16.35
C THR A 224 3.89 -24.20 -15.84
N ASP A 225 3.67 -24.79 -14.67
CA ASP A 225 2.35 -24.95 -14.07
C ASP A 225 2.04 -23.75 -13.17
N LYS A 226 1.19 -22.86 -13.66
CA LYS A 226 0.84 -21.62 -12.94
C LYS A 226 0.18 -21.87 -11.59
N MET A 227 -0.64 -22.91 -11.47
CA MET A 227 -1.31 -23.23 -10.22
C MET A 227 -0.31 -23.80 -9.20
N ALA A 228 0.61 -24.66 -9.66
CA ALA A 228 1.70 -25.15 -8.83
C ALA A 228 2.61 -24.00 -8.38
N MET A 229 2.99 -23.09 -9.29
CA MET A 229 3.81 -21.93 -8.98
C MET A 229 3.18 -21.00 -7.94
N GLN A 230 1.87 -20.76 -8.03
CA GLN A 230 1.17 -19.95 -7.02
C GLN A 230 1.19 -20.63 -5.64
N ARG A 231 0.97 -21.95 -5.58
CA ARG A 231 1.06 -22.72 -4.33
C ARG A 231 2.48 -22.74 -3.76
N LEU A 232 3.49 -22.85 -4.62
CA LEU A 232 4.91 -22.76 -4.23
C LEU A 232 5.23 -21.38 -3.65
N LYS A 233 4.71 -20.31 -4.26
CA LYS A 233 4.91 -18.95 -3.78
C LYS A 233 4.34 -18.76 -2.37
N GLU A 234 3.10 -19.19 -2.13
CA GLU A 234 2.48 -19.11 -0.81
C GLU A 234 3.21 -19.96 0.24
N ALA A 235 3.64 -21.16 -0.13
CA ALA A 235 4.41 -22.02 0.76
C ALA A 235 5.79 -21.43 1.08
N ALA A 236 6.47 -20.85 0.09
CA ALA A 236 7.77 -20.20 0.26
C ALA A 236 7.67 -18.98 1.19
N GLU A 237 6.69 -18.09 0.96
CA GLU A 237 6.43 -16.93 1.83
C GLU A 237 6.16 -17.38 3.27
N LYS A 238 5.30 -18.39 3.44
CA LYS A 238 4.99 -18.95 4.76
C LYS A 238 6.23 -19.53 5.44
N SER A 239 7.02 -20.33 4.75
CA SER A 239 8.23 -20.95 5.31
C SER A 239 9.30 -19.92 5.66
N LYS A 240 9.48 -18.88 4.83
CA LYS A 240 10.35 -17.73 5.15
C LYS A 240 9.96 -17.08 6.48
N ILE A 241 8.66 -16.82 6.66
CA ILE A 241 8.13 -16.21 7.89
C ILE A 241 8.31 -17.15 9.08
N GLU A 242 7.97 -18.44 8.95
CA GLU A 242 8.13 -19.43 10.01
C GLU A 242 9.60 -19.52 10.48
N LEU A 243 10.55 -19.58 9.54
CA LEU A 243 12.00 -19.65 9.79
C LEU A 243 12.59 -18.40 10.46
N SER A 244 11.82 -17.32 10.56
CA SER A 244 12.22 -16.15 11.36
C SER A 244 12.09 -16.43 12.87
N THR A 245 11.36 -17.46 13.27
CA THR A 245 11.13 -17.86 14.67
C THR A 245 11.53 -19.30 14.97
N THR A 246 11.53 -20.19 13.97
CA THR A 246 11.89 -21.59 14.11
C THR A 246 13.20 -21.92 13.39
N THR A 247 13.78 -23.09 13.69
CA THR A 247 15.00 -23.57 13.03
C THR A 247 14.72 -24.36 11.75
N THR A 248 13.47 -24.80 11.56
CA THR A 248 13.01 -25.59 10.41
C THR A 248 11.56 -25.27 10.07
N SER A 249 11.20 -25.34 8.80
CA SER A 249 9.83 -25.29 8.28
C SER A 249 9.60 -26.47 7.34
N ASN A 250 8.45 -27.12 7.44
CA ASN A 250 8.08 -28.23 6.56
C ASN A 250 7.14 -27.72 5.46
N ILE A 251 7.57 -27.88 4.21
CA ILE A 251 6.84 -27.50 3.02
C ILE A 251 6.17 -28.75 2.47
N ASN A 252 4.89 -28.89 2.80
CA ASN A 252 4.05 -30.02 2.38
C ASN A 252 2.95 -29.54 1.43
N LEU A 253 3.11 -29.83 0.15
CA LEU A 253 2.15 -29.54 -0.90
C LEU A 253 1.65 -30.85 -1.52
N PRO A 254 0.54 -31.41 -0.99
CA PRO A 254 -0.04 -32.60 -1.56
C PRO A 254 -0.69 -32.29 -2.91
N PHE A 255 -0.65 -33.25 -3.85
CA PHE A 255 -1.25 -33.10 -5.17
C PHE A 255 -0.78 -31.81 -5.86
N ILE A 256 0.52 -31.54 -5.82
CA ILE A 256 1.09 -30.31 -6.41
C ILE A 256 1.02 -30.37 -7.93
N THR A 257 1.17 -31.56 -8.50
CA THR A 257 0.98 -31.84 -9.93
C THR A 257 0.64 -33.33 -10.14
N ALA A 258 0.51 -33.78 -11.37
CA ALA A 258 0.35 -35.19 -11.72
C ALA A 258 1.12 -35.53 -13.00
N ASP A 259 1.63 -36.75 -13.08
CA ASP A 259 2.27 -37.30 -14.28
C ASP A 259 1.61 -38.64 -14.71
N ALA A 260 2.23 -39.35 -15.66
CA ALA A 260 1.73 -40.64 -16.13
C ALA A 260 1.72 -41.75 -15.05
N THR A 261 2.46 -41.57 -13.95
CA THR A 261 2.52 -42.49 -12.81
C THR A 261 1.51 -42.16 -11.71
N GLY A 262 0.91 -40.97 -11.76
CA GLY A 262 -0.14 -40.53 -10.86
C GLY A 262 0.13 -39.15 -10.25
N PRO A 263 -0.63 -38.78 -9.20
CA PRO A 263 -0.44 -37.51 -8.53
C PRO A 263 0.89 -37.46 -7.77
N LYS A 264 1.51 -36.27 -7.76
CA LYS A 264 2.79 -35.99 -7.11
C LYS A 264 2.60 -35.05 -5.92
N HIS A 265 3.45 -35.21 -4.92
CA HIS A 265 3.42 -34.46 -3.68
C HIS A 265 4.82 -33.87 -3.42
N MET A 266 4.87 -32.69 -2.83
CA MET A 266 6.12 -32.13 -2.32
C MET A 266 6.11 -32.22 -0.80
N ASP A 267 7.13 -32.82 -0.22
CA ASP A 267 7.40 -32.83 1.22
C ASP A 267 8.88 -32.54 1.43
N ILE A 268 9.21 -31.27 1.65
CA ILE A 268 10.59 -30.80 1.80
C ILE A 268 10.70 -30.08 3.14
N THR A 269 11.66 -30.49 3.97
CA THR A 269 12.01 -29.75 5.19
C THR A 269 13.11 -28.73 4.87
N LEU A 270 12.77 -27.45 4.96
CA LEU A 270 13.71 -26.34 4.81
C LEU A 270 14.26 -25.97 6.19
N THR A 271 15.59 -25.96 6.33
CA THR A 271 16.25 -25.51 7.56
C THR A 271 16.59 -24.03 7.46
N LYS A 272 16.67 -23.35 8.61
CA LYS A 272 17.11 -21.95 8.68
C LYS A 272 18.52 -21.77 8.10
N ALA A 273 19.43 -22.70 8.39
CA ALA A 273 20.78 -22.67 7.84
C ALA A 273 20.79 -22.73 6.31
N LYS A 274 19.90 -23.55 5.71
CA LYS A 274 19.79 -23.60 4.24
C LYS A 274 19.15 -22.33 3.68
N PHE A 275 18.16 -21.77 4.35
CA PHE A 275 17.57 -20.48 3.96
C PHE A 275 18.60 -19.33 4.01
N ASP A 276 19.40 -19.26 5.06
CA ASP A 276 20.47 -18.28 5.21
C ASP A 276 21.54 -18.46 4.11
N GLU A 277 21.87 -19.70 3.73
CA GLU A 277 22.76 -20.00 2.61
C GLU A 277 22.18 -19.51 1.27
N LEU A 278 20.90 -19.77 1.01
CA LEU A 278 20.22 -19.43 -0.24
C LEU A 278 20.05 -17.91 -0.46
N THR A 279 20.09 -17.13 0.62
CA THR A 279 19.76 -15.70 0.62
C THR A 279 20.92 -14.80 1.05
N ALA A 280 22.10 -15.37 1.25
CA ALA A 280 23.29 -14.66 1.74
C ALA A 280 23.69 -13.47 0.85
N ASP A 281 23.53 -13.59 -0.48
CA ASP A 281 23.83 -12.52 -1.43
C ASP A 281 22.82 -11.36 -1.33
N LEU A 282 21.55 -11.65 -1.07
CA LEU A 282 20.51 -10.64 -0.87
C LEU A 282 20.81 -9.81 0.38
N VAL A 283 21.17 -10.47 1.49
CA VAL A 283 21.58 -9.77 2.72
C VAL A 283 22.84 -8.93 2.48
N ALA A 284 23.84 -9.46 1.77
CA ALA A 284 25.07 -8.74 1.45
C ALA A 284 24.84 -7.50 0.57
N ARG A 285 23.87 -7.54 -0.36
CA ARG A 285 23.45 -6.37 -1.13
C ARG A 285 22.95 -5.25 -0.22
N THR A 286 22.14 -5.57 0.80
CA THR A 286 21.66 -4.54 1.75
C THR A 286 22.79 -3.85 2.52
N LEU A 287 23.82 -4.61 2.93
CA LEU A 287 25.00 -4.05 3.60
C LEU A 287 25.81 -3.12 2.68
N THR A 288 25.80 -3.38 1.37
CA THR A 288 26.46 -2.51 0.41
C THR A 288 25.80 -1.14 0.35
N CYS A 289 24.45 -1.07 0.34
CA CYS A 289 23.77 0.22 0.37
C CYS A 289 23.96 0.94 1.72
N ILE A 290 24.00 0.21 2.85
CA ILE A 290 24.32 0.82 4.16
C ILE A 290 25.68 1.54 4.09
N ARG A 291 26.72 0.86 3.61
CA ARG A 291 28.07 1.45 3.50
C ARG A 291 28.07 2.66 2.58
N ASN A 292 27.34 2.62 1.48
CA ASN A 292 27.22 3.76 0.56
C ASN A 292 26.54 4.95 1.23
N ALA A 293 25.42 4.75 1.93
CA ALA A 293 24.73 5.81 2.66
C ALA A 293 25.62 6.42 3.76
N MET A 294 26.29 5.58 4.55
CA MET A 294 27.23 6.05 5.58
C MET A 294 28.39 6.87 5.00
N ASN A 295 28.95 6.43 3.87
CA ASN A 295 29.99 7.18 3.15
C ASN A 295 29.48 8.52 2.62
N ASP A 296 28.28 8.54 2.05
CA ASP A 296 27.64 9.75 1.53
C ASP A 296 27.33 10.77 2.64
N ALA A 297 26.90 10.29 3.82
CA ALA A 297 26.74 11.12 5.01
C ALA A 297 28.07 11.54 5.65
N ALA A 298 29.21 11.00 5.19
CA ALA A 298 30.52 11.17 5.80
C ALA A 298 30.56 10.79 7.30
N LEU A 299 29.85 9.72 7.67
CA LEU A 299 29.75 9.22 9.04
C LEU A 299 30.33 7.81 9.17
N ASN A 300 30.73 7.47 10.39
CA ASN A 300 31.08 6.11 10.79
C ASN A 300 29.99 5.52 11.69
N ALA A 301 29.95 4.18 11.81
CA ALA A 301 28.92 3.48 12.59
C ALA A 301 28.81 3.95 14.06
N SER A 302 29.91 4.37 14.67
CA SER A 302 29.93 4.89 16.05
C SER A 302 29.26 6.27 16.21
N GLN A 303 29.00 6.97 15.11
CA GLN A 303 28.34 8.29 15.11
C GLN A 303 26.83 8.18 14.84
N ILE A 304 26.33 6.99 14.53
CA ILE A 304 24.90 6.71 14.51
C ILE A 304 24.50 6.43 15.95
N ASP A 305 23.42 7.03 16.43
CA ASP A 305 22.87 6.82 17.77
C ASP A 305 21.92 5.62 17.77
N GLU A 306 21.00 5.57 16.80
CA GLU A 306 19.93 4.56 16.72
C GLU A 306 19.84 3.92 15.34
N VAL A 307 19.45 2.64 15.30
CA VAL A 307 19.16 1.92 14.05
C VAL A 307 17.73 1.45 14.11
N LEU A 308 16.89 1.93 13.20
CA LEU A 308 15.48 1.57 13.12
C LEU A 308 15.30 0.50 12.04
N LEU A 309 14.70 -0.63 12.40
CA LEU A 309 14.33 -1.66 11.42
C LEU A 309 12.87 -1.46 11.00
N VAL A 310 12.66 -1.35 9.69
CA VAL A 310 11.36 -1.12 9.05
C VAL A 310 11.15 -2.21 8.00
N GLY A 311 9.88 -2.53 7.75
CA GLY A 311 9.48 -3.54 6.77
C GLY A 311 9.55 -4.97 7.32
N GLY A 312 8.59 -5.81 6.92
CA GLY A 312 8.43 -7.16 7.46
C GLY A 312 9.64 -8.09 7.24
N SER A 313 10.41 -7.89 6.17
CA SER A 313 11.60 -8.72 5.89
C SER A 313 12.78 -8.42 6.82
N SER A 314 12.77 -7.28 7.52
CA SER A 314 13.74 -6.97 8.58
C SER A 314 13.62 -7.88 9.81
N ARG A 315 12.54 -8.68 9.91
CA ARG A 315 12.35 -9.71 10.94
C ARG A 315 13.22 -10.94 10.72
N ILE A 316 13.82 -11.11 9.54
CA ILE A 316 14.73 -12.22 9.24
C ILE A 316 15.96 -12.15 10.17
N PRO A 317 16.26 -13.19 10.96
CA PRO A 317 17.36 -13.12 11.92
C PRO A 317 18.73 -12.85 11.30
N ALA A 318 19.02 -13.43 10.12
CA ALA A 318 20.27 -13.18 9.41
C ALA A 318 20.43 -11.70 9.01
N VAL A 319 19.33 -11.01 8.68
CA VAL A 319 19.32 -9.57 8.41
C VAL A 319 19.64 -8.79 9.69
N GLN A 320 18.96 -9.10 10.80
CA GLN A 320 19.19 -8.41 12.08
C GLN A 320 20.64 -8.59 12.58
N GLU A 321 21.19 -9.80 12.48
CA GLU A 321 22.57 -10.06 12.87
C GLU A 321 23.57 -9.36 11.94
N ALA A 322 23.31 -9.33 10.64
CA ALA A 322 24.15 -8.62 9.68
C ALA A 322 24.18 -7.11 9.96
N VAL A 323 23.02 -6.48 10.18
CA VAL A 323 22.91 -5.05 10.52
C VAL A 323 23.60 -4.76 11.86
N LYS A 324 23.35 -5.58 12.88
CA LYS A 324 23.99 -5.43 14.20
C LYS A 324 25.51 -5.52 14.10
N LYS A 325 26.02 -6.44 13.29
CA LYS A 325 27.46 -6.62 13.06
C LYS A 325 28.07 -5.43 12.32
N GLU A 326 27.39 -4.94 11.27
CA GLU A 326 27.85 -3.81 10.46
C GLU A 326 27.88 -2.51 11.28
N MET A 327 26.83 -2.27 12.08
CA MET A 327 26.69 -1.03 12.85
C MET A 327 27.30 -1.10 14.25
N GLY A 328 27.65 -2.29 14.74
CA GLY A 328 28.19 -2.51 16.08
C GLY A 328 27.22 -2.18 17.22
N LYS A 329 25.91 -2.13 16.94
CA LYS A 329 24.85 -1.78 17.89
C LYS A 329 23.58 -2.58 17.66
N GLU A 330 22.80 -2.77 18.72
CA GLU A 330 21.48 -3.40 18.63
C GLU A 330 20.49 -2.49 17.92
N PRO A 331 19.76 -2.99 16.92
CA PRO A 331 18.67 -2.22 16.34
C PRO A 331 17.53 -2.00 17.33
N ASN A 332 16.92 -0.82 17.25
CA ASN A 332 15.81 -0.39 18.06
C ASN A 332 14.55 -1.20 17.75
N LYS A 333 13.82 -1.60 18.79
CA LYS A 333 12.57 -2.38 18.70
C LYS A 333 11.33 -1.58 19.13
N GLY A 334 11.47 -0.28 19.33
CA GLY A 334 10.43 0.62 19.84
C GLY A 334 9.40 1.05 18.79
N ILE A 335 9.65 0.77 17.51
CA ILE A 335 8.69 1.02 16.42
C ILE A 335 8.13 -0.30 15.89
N ASN A 336 6.86 -0.27 15.48
CA ASN A 336 6.27 -1.39 14.77
C ASN A 336 6.67 -1.31 13.28
N PRO A 337 7.47 -2.27 12.76
CA PRO A 337 7.99 -2.20 11.39
C PRO A 337 6.90 -2.30 10.31
N ASP A 338 5.69 -2.74 10.65
CA ASP A 338 4.56 -2.90 9.71
C ASP A 338 3.63 -1.67 9.68
N GLU A 339 3.76 -0.76 10.64
CA GLU A 339 2.83 0.36 10.84
C GLU A 339 3.50 1.74 10.86
N CYS A 340 4.79 1.80 11.23
CA CYS A 340 5.49 3.07 11.44
C CYS A 340 5.50 3.98 10.19
N VAL A 341 5.55 3.41 8.99
CA VAL A 341 5.49 4.18 7.74
C VAL A 341 4.14 4.90 7.59
N ALA A 342 3.03 4.19 7.80
CA ALA A 342 1.69 4.81 7.74
C ALA A 342 1.48 5.83 8.87
N VAL A 343 1.96 5.51 10.08
CA VAL A 343 1.95 6.43 11.23
C VAL A 343 2.70 7.72 10.91
N GLY A 344 3.87 7.62 10.29
CA GLY A 344 4.66 8.77 9.85
C GLY A 344 3.96 9.60 8.77
N ALA A 345 3.33 8.93 7.81
CA ALA A 345 2.51 9.60 6.80
C ALA A 345 1.32 10.36 7.43
N ALA A 346 0.70 9.79 8.47
CA ALA A 346 -0.36 10.45 9.22
C ALA A 346 0.14 11.67 9.99
N ARG A 347 1.32 11.61 10.63
CA ARG A 347 1.96 12.79 11.24
C ARG A 347 2.22 13.88 10.20
N GLN A 348 2.75 13.51 9.03
CA GLN A 348 2.93 14.45 7.93
C GLN A 348 1.60 15.07 7.46
N ALA A 349 0.52 14.29 7.44
CA ALA A 349 -0.82 14.78 7.18
C ALA A 349 -1.28 15.77 8.27
N GLY A 350 -0.97 15.49 9.54
CA GLY A 350 -1.20 16.38 10.67
C GLY A 350 -0.46 17.71 10.53
N VAL A 351 0.80 17.70 10.08
CA VAL A 351 1.58 18.93 9.81
C VAL A 351 0.93 19.76 8.71
N LEU A 352 0.48 19.13 7.61
CA LEU A 352 -0.19 19.83 6.51
C LEU A 352 -1.58 20.35 6.90
N GLY A 353 -2.29 19.62 7.75
CA GLY A 353 -3.60 20.00 8.30
C GLY A 353 -3.54 21.00 9.46
N GLY A 354 -2.34 21.30 9.99
CA GLY A 354 -2.15 22.16 11.15
C GLY A 354 -2.51 21.52 12.50
N GLU A 355 -2.70 20.19 12.55
CA GLU A 355 -2.94 19.43 13.78
C GLU A 355 -1.64 19.14 14.55
N GLU A 356 -0.48 19.18 13.87
CA GLU A 356 0.84 18.99 14.45
C GLU A 356 1.75 20.15 14.06
N THR A 357 2.43 20.75 15.04
CA THR A 357 3.31 21.93 14.84
C THR A 357 4.71 21.65 15.37
N GLY A 358 5.71 22.36 14.84
CA GLY A 358 7.10 22.22 15.30
C GLY A 358 7.85 21.06 14.66
N VAL A 359 7.32 20.49 13.58
CA VAL A 359 8.01 19.47 12.77
C VAL A 359 8.43 20.10 11.44
N LEU A 360 9.73 20.03 11.15
CA LEU A 360 10.30 20.44 9.86
C LEU A 360 11.01 19.26 9.22
N LEU A 361 10.58 18.88 8.02
CA LEU A 361 11.23 17.83 7.22
C LEU A 361 12.10 18.45 6.13
N LEU A 362 13.38 18.12 6.16
CA LEU A 362 14.35 18.43 5.12
C LEU A 362 14.78 17.12 4.47
N ASP A 363 14.17 16.81 3.32
CA ASP A 363 14.48 15.60 2.56
C ASP A 363 15.59 15.88 1.54
N VAL A 364 16.04 14.86 0.80
CA VAL A 364 17.09 14.99 -0.22
C VAL A 364 16.71 14.35 -1.55
N THR A 365 17.35 14.78 -2.65
CA THR A 365 17.27 14.06 -3.92
C THR A 365 18.13 12.78 -3.89
N PRO A 366 17.61 11.59 -4.24
CA PRO A 366 18.36 10.33 -4.15
C PRO A 366 19.43 10.15 -5.23
N LEU A 367 19.34 10.91 -6.33
CA LEU A 367 20.21 10.81 -7.50
C LEU A 367 20.62 12.20 -7.98
N SER A 368 21.81 12.27 -8.57
CA SER A 368 22.32 13.51 -9.15
C SER A 368 21.52 13.89 -10.40
N LEU A 369 21.30 15.18 -10.58
CA LEU A 369 20.60 15.78 -11.71
C LEU A 369 21.55 16.68 -12.49
N GLY A 370 21.45 16.60 -13.81
CA GLY A 370 22.35 17.33 -14.68
C GLY A 370 21.94 17.29 -16.14
N ILE A 371 22.86 17.72 -17.00
CA ILE A 371 22.63 17.77 -18.45
C ILE A 371 23.74 17.06 -19.23
N GLU A 372 23.41 16.62 -20.45
CA GLU A 372 24.42 16.19 -21.41
C GLU A 372 25.17 17.40 -21.96
N THR A 373 26.50 17.35 -21.91
CA THR A 373 27.39 18.34 -22.52
C THR A 373 28.20 17.74 -23.66
N MET A 374 28.98 18.58 -24.35
CA MET A 374 29.76 18.18 -25.52
C MET A 374 30.63 16.95 -25.22
N GLY A 375 30.56 15.95 -26.11
CA GLY A 375 31.26 14.67 -25.95
C GLY A 375 30.43 13.57 -25.27
N GLY A 376 29.14 13.82 -25.00
CA GLY A 376 28.24 12.85 -24.38
C GLY A 376 28.48 12.67 -22.89
N VAL A 377 29.07 13.68 -22.25
CA VAL A 377 29.42 13.68 -20.83
C VAL A 377 28.21 14.15 -20.02
N PHE A 378 27.94 13.49 -18.90
CA PHE A 378 26.93 13.92 -17.95
C PHE A 378 27.54 14.95 -17.00
N THR A 379 27.09 16.20 -17.07
CA THR A 379 27.52 17.27 -16.18
C THR A 379 26.46 17.50 -15.12
N LYS A 380 26.80 17.16 -13.88
CA LYS A 380 25.93 17.30 -12.71
C LYS A 380 25.80 18.78 -12.31
N LEU A 381 24.58 19.20 -12.01
CA LEU A 381 24.28 20.54 -11.45
C LEU A 381 23.82 20.43 -10.00
N ILE A 382 23.08 19.37 -9.67
CA ILE A 382 22.65 19.03 -8.32
C ILE A 382 23.17 17.63 -8.04
N GLU A 383 24.03 17.48 -7.04
CA GLU A 383 24.52 16.17 -6.61
C GLU A 383 23.43 15.42 -5.85
N ARG A 384 23.49 14.08 -5.86
CA ARG A 384 22.67 13.26 -4.96
C ARG A 384 22.85 13.67 -3.50
N ASN A 385 21.85 13.41 -2.69
CA ASN A 385 21.76 13.81 -1.28
C ASN A 385 21.76 15.33 -1.05
N THR A 386 21.56 16.16 -2.09
CA THR A 386 21.29 17.58 -1.88
C THR A 386 19.90 17.76 -1.26
N THR A 387 19.82 18.52 -0.17
CA THR A 387 18.57 18.88 0.51
C THR A 387 17.56 19.54 -0.43
N ILE A 388 16.29 19.17 -0.34
CA ILE A 388 15.18 19.72 -1.11
C ILE A 388 14.14 20.39 -0.19
N PRO A 389 13.47 21.47 -0.64
CA PRO A 389 13.58 22.10 -1.97
C PRO A 389 14.90 22.85 -2.17
N THR A 390 15.36 22.94 -3.43
CA THR A 390 16.63 23.61 -3.78
C THR A 390 16.64 24.13 -5.21
N ASN A 391 17.48 25.13 -5.48
CA ASN A 391 17.73 25.62 -6.83
C ASN A 391 19.24 25.74 -7.13
N LYS A 392 19.63 25.43 -8.37
CA LYS A 392 20.99 25.58 -8.87
C LYS A 392 20.96 26.06 -10.31
N SER A 393 21.78 27.08 -10.60
CA SER A 393 21.95 27.62 -11.95
C SER A 393 23.41 27.53 -12.36
N GLN A 394 23.65 27.18 -13.62
CA GLN A 394 24.98 27.14 -14.20
C GLN A 394 24.95 27.67 -15.64
N ILE A 395 25.97 28.44 -16.01
CA ILE A 395 26.11 29.02 -17.34
C ILE A 395 26.84 28.03 -18.25
N PHE A 396 26.22 27.73 -19.38
CA PHE A 396 26.75 26.98 -20.51
C PHE A 396 26.87 27.89 -21.74
N SER A 397 27.40 27.35 -22.83
CA SER A 397 27.53 28.08 -24.10
C SER A 397 27.33 27.16 -25.31
N THR A 398 27.26 27.74 -26.50
CA THR A 398 27.11 27.02 -27.76
C THR A 398 28.39 26.24 -28.13
N ALA A 399 28.20 25.06 -28.71
CA ALA A 399 29.28 24.16 -29.11
C ALA A 399 29.83 24.44 -30.52
N ALA A 400 29.08 25.20 -31.35
CA ALA A 400 29.46 25.53 -32.73
C ALA A 400 29.29 27.03 -33.04
N ASP A 401 30.07 27.52 -34.02
CA ASP A 401 29.99 28.91 -34.50
C ASP A 401 28.64 29.15 -35.20
N GLY A 402 28.00 30.28 -34.90
CA GLY A 402 26.72 30.67 -35.50
C GLY A 402 25.53 29.82 -35.07
N GLN A 403 25.68 29.00 -34.02
CA GLN A 403 24.61 28.15 -33.49
C GLN A 403 23.45 29.00 -32.93
N THR A 404 22.25 28.86 -33.52
CA THR A 404 21.05 29.64 -33.15
C THR A 404 20.09 28.91 -32.20
N SER A 405 20.42 27.67 -31.83
CA SER A 405 19.65 26.85 -30.89
C SER A 405 20.53 25.86 -30.15
N VAL A 406 20.23 25.58 -28.88
CA VAL A 406 20.84 24.50 -28.08
C VAL A 406 19.78 23.53 -27.59
N GLU A 407 20.06 22.23 -27.72
CA GLU A 407 19.31 21.16 -27.08
C GLU A 407 19.81 21.00 -25.64
N VAL A 408 18.90 21.09 -24.68
CA VAL A 408 19.15 20.77 -23.27
C VAL A 408 18.58 19.39 -23.02
N HIS A 409 19.48 18.40 -22.87
CA HIS A 409 19.11 17.03 -22.52
C HIS A 409 19.34 16.83 -21.03
N VAL A 410 18.25 16.68 -20.29
CA VAL A 410 18.21 16.55 -18.83
C VAL A 410 18.29 15.08 -18.45
N LEU A 411 19.18 14.74 -17.50
CA LEU A 411 19.41 13.37 -17.04
C LEU A 411 19.48 13.27 -15.52
N GLN A 412 19.24 12.06 -15.02
CA GLN A 412 19.39 11.64 -13.63
C GLN A 412 20.27 10.39 -13.54
N GLY A 413 21.26 10.38 -12.65
CA GLY A 413 22.11 9.22 -12.41
C GLY A 413 23.53 9.56 -11.93
N GLU A 414 24.38 8.55 -11.83
CA GLU A 414 25.73 8.67 -11.26
C GLU A 414 26.85 8.29 -12.24
N ARG A 415 26.51 7.95 -13.49
CA ARG A 415 27.50 7.53 -14.48
C ARG A 415 28.08 8.76 -15.18
N GLU A 416 29.37 8.73 -15.51
CA GLU A 416 30.06 9.86 -16.16
C GLU A 416 29.54 10.16 -17.58
N MET A 417 29.10 9.13 -18.31
CA MET A 417 28.59 9.29 -19.68
C MET A 417 27.07 9.37 -19.69
N ALA A 418 26.52 10.35 -20.41
CA ALA A 418 25.09 10.62 -20.49
C ALA A 418 24.27 9.39 -20.91
N GLN A 419 24.76 8.61 -21.88
CA GLN A 419 24.06 7.40 -22.39
C GLN A 419 23.79 6.31 -21.33
N TYR A 420 24.50 6.32 -20.21
CA TYR A 420 24.33 5.34 -19.13
C TYR A 420 23.47 5.86 -17.97
N ASN A 421 22.97 7.09 -18.07
CA ASN A 421 22.06 7.69 -17.10
C ASN A 421 20.63 7.71 -17.65
N LYS A 422 19.68 7.96 -16.75
CA LYS A 422 18.26 8.04 -17.12
C LYS A 422 17.98 9.39 -17.75
N THR A 423 17.56 9.41 -19.01
CA THR A 423 16.98 10.60 -19.63
C THR A 423 15.67 10.96 -18.92
N LEU A 424 15.57 12.22 -18.51
CA LEU A 424 14.35 12.80 -17.94
C LEU A 424 13.56 13.60 -18.97
N GLY A 425 14.26 14.34 -19.85
CA GLY A 425 13.62 15.15 -20.87
C GLY A 425 14.61 15.84 -21.79
N ARG A 426 14.10 16.38 -22.91
CA ARG A 426 14.87 17.16 -23.88
C ARG A 426 14.05 18.34 -24.35
N PHE A 427 14.67 19.51 -24.45
CA PHE A 427 14.02 20.70 -25.01
C PHE A 427 15.04 21.59 -25.70
N ASN A 428 14.57 22.38 -26.66
CA ASN A 428 15.42 23.26 -27.46
C ASN A 428 15.21 24.71 -27.07
N LEU A 429 16.26 25.38 -26.60
CA LEU A 429 16.28 26.84 -26.52
C LEU A 429 16.65 27.38 -27.91
N THR A 430 15.72 28.07 -28.54
CA THR A 430 15.87 28.65 -29.89
C THR A 430 15.95 30.18 -29.83
N GLY A 431 16.34 30.81 -30.93
CA GLY A 431 16.42 32.27 -31.02
C GLY A 431 17.70 32.87 -30.43
N ILE A 432 18.78 32.08 -30.38
CA ILE A 432 20.10 32.55 -29.96
C ILE A 432 20.71 33.36 -31.12
N ALA A 433 21.26 34.53 -30.81
CA ALA A 433 21.92 35.36 -31.81
C ALA A 433 23.17 34.66 -32.37
N PRO A 434 23.41 34.65 -33.71
CA PRO A 434 24.61 34.06 -34.27
C PRO A 434 25.89 34.71 -33.72
N ALA A 435 26.70 33.94 -33.01
CA ALA A 435 27.98 34.36 -32.44
C ALA A 435 29.02 33.24 -32.55
N PRO A 436 30.32 33.53 -32.40
CA PRO A 436 31.34 32.50 -32.26
C PRO A 436 31.01 31.53 -31.11
N ARG A 437 31.43 30.27 -31.23
CA ARG A 437 31.25 29.27 -30.17
C ARG A 437 31.81 29.78 -28.84
N GLY A 438 31.16 29.46 -27.73
CA GLY A 438 31.59 29.91 -26.40
C GLY A 438 31.19 31.35 -26.03
N VAL A 439 30.57 32.12 -26.93
CA VAL A 439 30.14 33.50 -26.66
C VAL A 439 28.73 33.60 -26.07
N PRO A 440 27.69 32.93 -26.61
CA PRO A 440 26.36 32.96 -26.00
C PRO A 440 26.39 32.42 -24.57
N GLN A 441 25.72 33.09 -23.64
CA GLN A 441 25.65 32.67 -22.24
C GLN A 441 24.27 32.09 -21.97
N ILE A 442 24.20 30.77 -21.86
CA ILE A 442 22.95 30.03 -21.64
C ILE A 442 22.95 29.59 -20.18
N GLU A 443 22.17 30.28 -19.35
CA GLU A 443 21.94 29.89 -17.96
C GLU A 443 20.93 28.75 -17.91
N VAL A 444 21.36 27.58 -17.44
CA VAL A 444 20.48 26.44 -17.16
C VAL A 444 20.23 26.39 -15.66
N THR A 445 18.97 26.42 -15.26
CA THR A 445 18.53 26.38 -13.87
C THR A 445 17.73 25.12 -13.60
N PHE A 446 18.09 24.42 -12.54
CA PHE A 446 17.34 23.31 -11.95
C PHE A 446 16.70 23.81 -10.67
N ASP A 447 15.40 23.59 -10.53
CA ASP A 447 14.61 23.91 -9.36
C ASP A 447 13.87 22.64 -8.92
N ILE A 448 14.07 22.20 -7.67
CA ILE A 448 13.45 21.00 -7.12
C ILE A 448 12.52 21.41 -5.99
N ASP A 449 11.26 21.00 -6.07
CA ASP A 449 10.26 21.30 -5.03
C ASP A 449 10.32 20.33 -3.84
N ALA A 450 9.45 20.55 -2.85
CA ALA A 450 9.39 19.71 -1.64
C ALA A 450 8.85 18.28 -1.86
N ASN A 451 8.32 17.98 -3.05
CA ASN A 451 7.92 16.63 -3.48
C ASN A 451 9.02 15.93 -4.30
N GLY A 452 10.15 16.60 -4.56
CA GLY A 452 11.20 16.12 -5.44
C GLY A 452 10.91 16.33 -6.93
N ILE A 453 9.93 17.15 -7.30
CA ILE A 453 9.61 17.43 -8.71
C ILE A 453 10.61 18.43 -9.27
N VAL A 454 11.21 18.11 -10.42
CA VAL A 454 12.27 18.91 -11.04
C VAL A 454 11.70 19.83 -12.12
N ASN A 455 11.98 21.12 -12.02
CA ASN A 455 11.76 22.12 -13.06
C ASN A 455 13.11 22.53 -13.64
N VAL A 456 13.24 22.47 -14.97
CA VAL A 456 14.47 22.89 -15.66
C VAL A 456 14.16 24.02 -16.62
N SER A 457 14.85 25.15 -16.47
CA SER A 457 14.81 26.25 -17.43
C SER A 457 16.18 26.50 -18.06
N ALA A 458 16.17 26.99 -19.28
CA ALA A 458 17.35 27.47 -19.99
C ALA A 458 17.05 28.86 -20.54
N LYS A 459 17.90 29.83 -20.20
CA LYS A 459 17.75 31.23 -20.58
C LYS A 459 19.02 31.75 -21.23
N ASP A 460 18.90 32.31 -22.42
CA ASP A 460 19.98 33.07 -23.04
C ASP A 460 20.03 34.46 -22.41
N LEU A 461 21.13 34.77 -21.72
CA LEU A 461 21.32 36.05 -21.03
C LEU A 461 21.49 37.23 -22.01
N GLY A 462 21.86 36.96 -23.27
CA GLY A 462 22.03 38.00 -24.28
C GLY A 462 20.71 38.47 -24.90
N THR A 463 19.83 37.52 -25.24
CA THR A 463 18.54 37.82 -25.88
C THR A 463 17.37 37.89 -24.89
N GLY A 464 17.53 37.31 -23.69
CA GLY A 464 16.45 37.11 -22.73
C GLY A 464 15.49 35.98 -23.10
N ASN A 465 15.71 35.29 -24.21
CA ASN A 465 14.90 34.14 -24.61
C ASN A 465 15.04 33.03 -23.57
N GLU A 466 13.90 32.48 -23.15
CA GLU A 466 13.83 31.41 -22.17
C GLU A 466 12.99 30.27 -22.73
N GLN A 467 13.41 29.05 -22.42
CA GLN A 467 12.60 27.85 -22.56
C GLN A 467 12.69 27.09 -21.25
N LYS A 468 11.56 26.54 -20.83
CA LYS A 468 11.51 25.72 -19.62
C LYS A 468 10.72 24.46 -19.89
N ILE A 469 11.12 23.41 -19.21
CA ILE A 469 10.38 22.17 -19.11
C ILE A 469 10.18 21.94 -17.61
N THR A 470 8.95 21.73 -17.20
CA THR A 470 8.74 21.03 -15.94
C THR A 470 8.99 19.57 -16.27
N ILE A 471 9.99 18.97 -15.62
CA ILE A 471 10.14 17.52 -15.61
C ILE A 471 9.07 16.99 -14.68
N THR A 472 7.81 17.13 -15.11
CA THR A 472 6.82 16.13 -14.80
C THR A 472 7.39 14.90 -15.46
N ALA A 473 7.76 13.89 -14.69
CA ALA A 473 8.04 12.60 -15.29
C ALA A 473 6.91 12.34 -16.26
N SER A 474 7.24 12.11 -17.54
CA SER A 474 6.24 11.83 -18.56
C SER A 474 5.42 10.67 -18.00
N SER A 475 4.23 10.98 -17.49
CA SER A 475 3.37 9.94 -16.96
C SER A 475 3.14 9.02 -18.14
N ASN A 476 3.24 7.71 -17.91
CA ASN A 476 2.86 6.76 -18.96
C ASN A 476 1.35 6.87 -19.28
N LEU A 477 0.62 7.70 -18.54
CA LEU A 477 -0.75 8.11 -18.77
C LEU A 477 -0.77 9.59 -19.21
N SER A 478 -1.50 9.88 -20.28
CA SER A 478 -1.88 11.27 -20.57
C SER A 478 -2.92 11.76 -19.56
N ASP A 479 -3.11 13.08 -19.44
CA ASP A 479 -4.22 13.63 -18.63
C ASP A 479 -5.58 13.06 -19.06
N GLU A 480 -5.76 12.80 -20.37
CA GLU A 480 -6.95 12.14 -20.91
C GLU A 480 -7.08 10.69 -20.43
N ASP A 481 -5.98 9.95 -20.34
CA ASP A 481 -5.97 8.59 -19.81
C ASP A 481 -6.25 8.56 -18.31
N ILE A 482 -5.71 9.52 -17.55
CA ILE A 482 -5.99 9.67 -16.12
C ILE A 482 -7.47 9.99 -15.90
N ASP A 483 -8.02 10.98 -16.63
CA ASP A 483 -9.43 11.35 -16.50
C ASP A 483 -10.35 10.21 -16.96
N ARG A 484 -9.94 9.42 -17.96
CA ARG A 484 -10.63 8.18 -18.32
C ARG A 484 -10.59 7.17 -17.18
N ALA A 485 -9.41 6.92 -16.60
CA ALA A 485 -9.24 5.98 -15.51
C ALA A 485 -10.02 6.40 -14.24
N VAL A 486 -10.08 7.69 -13.93
CA VAL A 486 -10.93 8.26 -12.87
C VAL A 486 -12.40 7.95 -13.13
N LYS A 487 -12.91 8.27 -14.33
CA LYS A 487 -14.32 7.98 -14.70
C LYS A 487 -14.64 6.49 -14.67
N GLU A 488 -13.70 5.67 -15.12
CA GLU A 488 -13.84 4.22 -15.03
C GLU A 488 -13.86 3.76 -13.57
N ALA A 489 -12.96 4.24 -12.72
CA ALA A 489 -12.92 3.93 -11.30
C ALA A 489 -14.21 4.34 -10.58
N GLU A 490 -14.78 5.51 -10.91
CA GLU A 490 -16.08 5.97 -10.39
C GLU A 490 -17.23 5.07 -10.85
N LYS A 491 -17.30 4.74 -12.16
CA LYS A 491 -18.31 3.81 -12.70
C LYS A 491 -18.25 2.46 -11.99
N TYR A 492 -17.03 1.98 -11.81
CA TYR A 492 -16.74 0.73 -11.15
C TYR A 492 -17.12 0.73 -9.66
N ALA A 493 -16.85 1.82 -8.95
CA ALA A 493 -17.30 1.97 -7.57
C ALA A 493 -18.84 1.95 -7.46
N GLU A 494 -19.55 2.51 -8.45
CA GLU A 494 -21.02 2.43 -8.51
C GLU A 494 -21.51 1.00 -8.78
N GLU A 495 -20.86 0.26 -9.69
CA GLU A 495 -21.13 -1.16 -9.95
C GLU A 495 -20.89 -2.02 -8.70
N ASP A 496 -19.76 -1.82 -8.02
CA ASP A 496 -19.40 -2.52 -6.79
C ASP A 496 -20.41 -2.22 -5.68
N LYS A 497 -20.86 -0.96 -5.55
CA LYS A 497 -21.90 -0.55 -4.59
C LYS A 497 -23.23 -1.24 -4.85
N LYS A 498 -23.71 -1.23 -6.10
CA LYS A 498 -24.96 -1.93 -6.48
C LYS A 498 -24.86 -3.40 -6.11
N ARG A 499 -23.76 -4.05 -6.46
CA ARG A 499 -23.55 -5.46 -6.17
C ARG A 499 -23.51 -5.77 -4.69
N LYS A 500 -22.90 -4.89 -3.88
CA LYS A 500 -22.96 -4.99 -2.41
C LYS A 500 -24.41 -4.93 -1.91
N GLU A 501 -25.21 -3.98 -2.41
CA GLU A 501 -26.64 -3.86 -2.08
C GLU A 501 -27.42 -5.14 -2.47
N GLU A 502 -27.13 -5.73 -3.63
CA GLU A 502 -27.74 -7.00 -4.05
C GLU A 502 -27.43 -8.15 -3.07
N VAL A 503 -26.16 -8.28 -2.64
CA VAL A 503 -25.74 -9.29 -1.67
C VAL A 503 -26.39 -9.04 -0.30
N GLU A 504 -26.48 -7.79 0.15
CA GLU A 504 -27.16 -7.44 1.41
C GLU A 504 -28.65 -7.78 1.39
N ILE A 505 -29.35 -7.48 0.29
CA ILE A 505 -30.76 -7.85 0.09
C ILE A 505 -30.94 -9.37 0.23
N ARG A 506 -30.06 -10.15 -0.40
CA ARG A 506 -30.10 -11.62 -0.32
C ARG A 506 -29.82 -12.14 1.08
N ASN A 507 -28.79 -11.62 1.74
CA ASN A 507 -28.45 -12.02 3.11
C ASN A 507 -29.58 -11.68 4.10
N ASN A 508 -30.21 -10.51 3.94
CA ASN A 508 -31.36 -10.11 4.73
C ASN A 508 -32.55 -11.06 4.51
N ALA A 509 -32.82 -11.42 3.25
CA ALA A 509 -33.87 -12.37 2.90
C ALA A 509 -33.61 -13.76 3.50
N GLU A 510 -32.38 -14.29 3.39
CA GLU A 510 -31.99 -15.58 3.96
C GLU A 510 -32.08 -15.58 5.49
N SER A 511 -31.62 -14.51 6.14
CA SER A 511 -31.73 -14.33 7.59
C SER A 511 -33.19 -14.27 8.05
N LEU A 512 -34.03 -13.50 7.37
CA LEU A 512 -35.46 -13.40 7.69
C LEU A 512 -36.16 -14.75 7.52
N VAL A 513 -35.90 -15.46 6.43
CA VAL A 513 -36.40 -16.82 6.20
C VAL A 513 -36.05 -17.72 7.38
N TYR A 514 -34.78 -17.74 7.80
CA TYR A 514 -34.34 -18.56 8.93
C TYR A 514 -35.04 -18.17 10.24
N GLN A 515 -35.18 -16.86 10.52
CA GLN A 515 -35.86 -16.36 11.72
C GLN A 515 -37.34 -16.76 11.74
N CYS A 516 -38.04 -16.64 10.62
CA CYS A 516 -39.44 -17.04 10.49
C CYS A 516 -39.60 -18.54 10.67
N GLU A 517 -38.77 -19.36 10.03
CA GLU A 517 -38.82 -20.83 10.17
C GLU A 517 -38.55 -21.27 11.62
N LYS A 518 -37.57 -20.64 12.28
CA LYS A 518 -37.27 -20.89 13.68
C LYS A 518 -38.44 -20.50 14.58
N ALA A 519 -39.01 -19.30 14.39
CA ALA A 519 -40.13 -18.82 15.19
C ALA A 519 -41.38 -19.72 15.05
N VAL A 520 -41.70 -20.16 13.83
CA VAL A 520 -42.80 -21.12 13.59
C VAL A 520 -42.54 -22.45 14.29
N LYS A 521 -41.30 -22.93 14.25
CA LYS A 521 -40.90 -24.18 14.92
C LYS A 521 -40.97 -24.07 16.45
N ASP A 522 -40.47 -22.97 17.02
CA ASP A 522 -40.44 -22.70 18.45
C ASP A 522 -41.84 -22.41 19.02
N ALA A 523 -42.73 -21.83 18.22
CA ALA A 523 -44.13 -21.60 18.57
C ALA A 523 -44.94 -22.89 18.71
N GLY A 524 -44.65 -23.92 17.89
CA GLY A 524 -45.31 -25.23 17.96
C GLY A 524 -46.84 -25.10 17.92
N ASP A 525 -47.53 -25.67 18.92
CA ASP A 525 -49.00 -25.67 19.02
C ASP A 525 -49.58 -24.34 19.55
N LYS A 526 -48.74 -23.33 19.84
CA LYS A 526 -49.19 -22.03 20.36
C LYS A 526 -49.68 -21.07 19.27
N ILE A 527 -49.48 -21.44 17.99
CA ILE A 527 -50.01 -20.73 16.83
C ILE A 527 -51.01 -21.64 16.12
N ASP A 528 -52.08 -21.06 15.57
CA ASP A 528 -53.06 -21.84 14.81
C ASP A 528 -52.51 -22.27 13.45
N ASP A 529 -53.04 -23.38 12.91
CA ASP A 529 -52.58 -23.97 11.66
C ASP A 529 -52.70 -23.03 10.45
N ASN A 530 -53.66 -22.09 10.48
CA ASN A 530 -53.85 -21.13 9.39
C ASN A 530 -52.72 -20.09 9.40
N THR A 531 -52.39 -19.55 10.57
CA THR A 531 -51.24 -18.65 10.76
C THR A 531 -49.91 -19.31 10.37
N LYS A 532 -49.72 -20.58 10.75
CA LYS A 532 -48.54 -21.37 10.38
C LYS A 532 -48.41 -21.54 8.87
N SER A 533 -49.48 -21.96 8.20
CA SER A 533 -49.53 -22.14 6.76
C SER A 533 -49.27 -20.84 5.99
N MET A 534 -49.77 -19.71 6.50
CA MET A 534 -49.51 -18.39 5.91
C MET A 534 -48.02 -18.01 5.95
N VAL A 535 -47.34 -18.18 7.08
CA VAL A 535 -45.90 -17.86 7.19
C VAL A 535 -45.06 -18.81 6.34
N GLU A 536 -45.36 -20.11 6.34
CA GLU A 536 -44.66 -21.09 5.50
C GLU A 536 -44.82 -20.80 4.01
N THR A 537 -46.00 -20.32 3.58
CA THR A 537 -46.24 -19.91 2.19
C THR A 537 -45.34 -18.75 1.77
N GLU A 538 -45.25 -17.70 2.59
CA GLU A 538 -44.39 -16.54 2.29
C GLU A 538 -42.90 -16.87 2.36
N VAL A 539 -42.48 -17.68 3.34
CA VAL A 539 -41.10 -18.19 3.41
C VAL A 539 -40.72 -18.92 2.12
N ASN A 540 -41.63 -19.76 1.59
CA ASN A 540 -41.40 -20.47 0.33
C ASN A 540 -41.33 -19.53 -0.87
N LYS A 541 -42.10 -18.43 -0.90
CA LYS A 541 -41.96 -17.40 -1.94
C LYS A 541 -40.59 -16.74 -1.91
N VAL A 542 -40.09 -16.37 -0.73
CA VAL A 542 -38.75 -15.78 -0.59
C VAL A 542 -37.67 -16.78 -1.01
N LYS A 543 -37.78 -18.05 -0.60
CA LYS A 543 -36.87 -19.12 -1.04
C LYS A 543 -36.86 -19.32 -2.55
N GLU A 544 -38.02 -19.22 -3.21
CA GLU A 544 -38.10 -19.32 -4.66
C GLU A 544 -37.46 -18.10 -5.35
N ALA A 545 -37.73 -16.89 -4.86
CA ALA A 545 -37.10 -15.67 -5.35
C ALA A 545 -35.56 -15.71 -5.20
N LEU A 546 -35.07 -16.25 -4.08
CA LEU A 546 -33.64 -16.44 -3.82
C LEU A 546 -32.95 -17.41 -4.80
N LYS A 547 -33.68 -18.27 -5.53
CA LYS A 547 -33.07 -19.10 -6.60
C LYS A 547 -32.68 -18.27 -7.83
N GLY A 548 -33.30 -17.11 -8.03
CA GLY A 548 -32.99 -16.18 -9.11
C GLY A 548 -31.95 -15.13 -8.73
N THR A 549 -31.73 -14.16 -9.63
CA THR A 549 -30.79 -13.04 -9.47
C THR A 549 -31.49 -11.67 -9.46
N ASP A 550 -32.83 -11.62 -9.41
CA ASP A 550 -33.60 -10.38 -9.41
C ASP A 550 -33.73 -9.81 -7.99
N SER A 551 -32.88 -8.84 -7.67
CA SER A 551 -32.85 -8.18 -6.36
C SER A 551 -34.14 -7.43 -6.02
N ALA A 552 -34.88 -6.93 -7.02
CA ALA A 552 -36.15 -6.26 -6.78
C ALA A 552 -37.24 -7.27 -6.38
N ALA A 553 -37.28 -8.43 -7.05
CA ALA A 553 -38.20 -9.52 -6.70
C ALA A 553 -37.89 -10.11 -5.32
N ILE A 554 -36.60 -10.31 -4.99
CA ILE A 554 -36.18 -10.80 -3.67
C ILE A 554 -36.56 -9.80 -2.58
N LYS A 555 -36.29 -8.51 -2.79
CA LYS A 555 -36.67 -7.46 -1.83
C LYS A 555 -38.17 -7.40 -1.62
N ALA A 556 -38.97 -7.38 -2.69
CA ALA A 556 -40.43 -7.33 -2.59
C ALA A 556 -41.01 -8.55 -1.84
N ALA A 557 -40.51 -9.75 -2.11
CA ALA A 557 -40.92 -10.96 -1.38
C ALA A 557 -40.49 -10.92 0.10
N THR A 558 -39.31 -10.37 0.38
CA THR A 558 -38.78 -10.21 1.75
C THR A 558 -39.62 -9.22 2.54
N ASP A 559 -39.99 -8.08 1.94
CA ASP A 559 -40.85 -7.07 2.55
C ASP A 559 -42.25 -7.64 2.85
N GLU A 560 -42.83 -8.43 1.92
CA GLU A 560 -44.13 -9.10 2.14
C GLU A 560 -44.06 -10.13 3.30
N LEU A 561 -42.98 -10.93 3.36
CA LEU A 561 -42.74 -11.86 4.46
C LEU A 561 -42.61 -11.11 5.79
N GLN A 562 -41.85 -10.02 5.81
CA GLN A 562 -41.62 -9.23 7.01
C GLN A 562 -42.93 -8.63 7.54
N GLU A 563 -43.76 -8.05 6.67
CA GLU A 563 -45.06 -7.49 7.05
C GLU A 563 -45.98 -8.54 7.66
N LYS A 564 -46.11 -9.72 7.02
CA LYS A 564 -46.97 -10.80 7.55
C LYS A 564 -46.41 -11.39 8.84
N PHE A 565 -45.10 -11.52 8.94
CA PHE A 565 -44.46 -12.04 10.15
C PHE A 565 -44.63 -11.09 11.34
N TYR A 566 -44.58 -9.77 11.14
CA TYR A 566 -44.90 -8.80 12.19
C TYR A 566 -46.35 -8.91 12.69
N ALA A 567 -47.30 -9.09 11.78
CA ALA A 567 -48.71 -9.28 12.16
C ALA A 567 -48.91 -10.54 13.02
N VAL A 568 -48.20 -11.63 12.69
CA VAL A 568 -48.21 -12.88 13.46
C VAL A 568 -47.54 -12.70 14.83
N ALA A 569 -46.38 -12.04 14.87
CA ALA A 569 -45.67 -11.76 16.12
C ALA A 569 -46.53 -10.90 17.08
N GLN A 570 -47.28 -9.92 16.58
CA GLN A 570 -48.21 -9.11 17.38
C GLN A 570 -49.35 -9.95 17.99
N GLN A 571 -49.93 -10.88 17.22
CA GLN A 571 -50.97 -11.79 17.72
C GLN A 571 -50.44 -12.73 18.80
N MET A 572 -49.22 -13.25 18.62
CA MET A 572 -48.55 -14.09 19.62
C MET A 572 -48.24 -13.32 20.92
N TYR A 573 -47.81 -12.05 20.82
CA TYR A 573 -47.54 -11.20 21.98
C TYR A 573 -48.81 -10.87 22.77
N GLN A 574 -49.93 -10.62 22.08
CA GLN A 574 -51.24 -10.39 22.70
C GLN A 574 -51.80 -11.64 23.40
N GLN A 575 -51.52 -12.85 22.87
CA GLN A 575 -51.91 -14.11 23.51
C GLN A 575 -50.98 -14.50 24.68
N ALA A 576 -49.72 -14.08 24.66
CA ALA A 576 -48.77 -14.36 25.73
C ALA A 576 -48.95 -13.48 26.98
N ASN A 577 -49.73 -12.39 26.91
CA ASN A 577 -49.99 -11.51 28.06
C ASN A 577 -51.47 -11.08 28.20
N PRO A 578 -52.38 -11.94 28.71
CA PRO A 578 -53.80 -11.61 28.85
C PRO A 578 -54.19 -10.74 30.05
N GLN A 579 -53.24 -10.11 30.76
CA GLN A 579 -53.51 -9.30 31.96
C GLN A 579 -52.69 -7.99 31.99
N GLY A 580 -53.25 -6.95 31.37
CA GLY A 580 -52.98 -5.55 31.72
C GLY A 580 -54.17 -5.00 32.49
N ASP A 581 -53.98 -4.75 33.78
CA ASP A 581 -54.96 -4.14 34.69
C ASP A 581 -55.27 -2.67 34.27
N PRO A 582 -56.53 -2.27 34.03
CA PRO A 582 -56.89 -0.94 33.54
C PRO A 582 -56.92 0.15 34.64
N ASN A 583 -56.05 0.10 35.65
CA ASN A 583 -55.97 1.17 36.64
C ASN A 583 -54.58 1.36 37.27
N ALA A 584 -53.67 2.00 36.53
CA ALA A 584 -52.58 2.78 37.10
C ALA A 584 -52.32 4.01 36.22
N GLN A 585 -52.91 5.13 36.60
CA GLN A 585 -52.75 6.42 35.94
C GLN A 585 -51.55 7.18 36.55
N GLN A 586 -50.85 7.89 35.66
CA GLN A 586 -49.95 9.05 35.87
C GLN A 586 -48.45 8.80 36.09
N GLY A 587 -47.69 9.16 35.04
CA GLY A 587 -46.27 9.52 35.10
C GLY A 587 -45.61 9.50 33.73
N ALA A 588 -45.77 10.55 32.93
CA ALA A 588 -44.80 10.85 31.86
C ALA A 588 -43.49 11.36 32.54
N PRO A 589 -42.28 11.12 31.98
CA PRO A 589 -41.88 11.73 30.71
C PRO A 589 -40.98 10.86 29.80
N ASN A 590 -40.75 11.38 28.59
CA ASN A 590 -39.65 11.11 27.65
C ASN A 590 -38.36 10.61 28.32
N ASP A 591 -37.68 9.61 27.74
CA ASP A 591 -36.34 9.78 27.14
C ASP A 591 -35.89 8.50 26.40
N ASP A 592 -34.95 8.68 25.50
CA ASP A 592 -34.43 7.73 24.51
C ASP A 592 -33.92 6.39 25.08
N GLY A 593 -34.24 5.31 24.37
CA GLY A 593 -33.76 3.96 24.64
C GLY A 593 -32.28 3.80 24.29
N VAL A 594 -31.42 3.89 25.30
CA VAL A 594 -30.09 3.28 25.32
C VAL A 594 -30.15 2.06 26.23
N TYR A 595 -29.93 0.87 25.66
CA TYR A 595 -29.68 -0.34 26.43
C TYR A 595 -28.22 -0.32 26.91
N GLU A 596 -27.98 0.03 28.18
CA GLU A 596 -26.72 -0.30 28.84
C GLU A 596 -26.75 -1.78 29.28
N ALA A 597 -25.71 -2.53 28.91
CA ALA A 597 -25.53 -3.90 29.33
C ALA A 597 -24.99 -3.95 30.77
N ASP A 598 -25.70 -4.68 31.65
CA ASP A 598 -25.26 -4.93 33.02
C ASP A 598 -23.89 -5.63 33.04
N TYR A 599 -22.86 -4.89 33.44
CA TYR A 599 -21.53 -5.39 33.75
C TYR A 599 -21.56 -5.99 35.17
N ARG A 600 -21.26 -7.28 35.30
CA ARG A 600 -21.18 -7.97 36.59
C ARG A 600 -19.73 -7.96 37.06
N GLU A 601 -19.39 -7.06 37.97
CA GLU A 601 -18.12 -7.09 38.70
C GLU A 601 -18.04 -8.36 39.56
N VAL A 602 -16.89 -9.02 39.51
CA VAL A 602 -16.56 -10.18 40.34
C VAL A 602 -15.72 -9.65 41.49
N ASP A 603 -16.33 -9.54 42.69
CA ASP A 603 -15.61 -9.26 43.92
C ASP A 603 -14.60 -10.38 44.20
N ASN A 604 -13.31 -10.02 44.23
CA ASN A 604 -12.26 -10.82 44.84
C ASN A 604 -11.80 -10.08 46.09
N ASP A 605 -12.31 -10.49 47.24
CA ASP A 605 -11.64 -10.28 48.51
C ASP A 605 -11.77 -11.56 49.33
N ASP A 606 -10.64 -12.25 49.51
CA ASP A 606 -10.35 -12.83 50.80
C ASP A 606 -8.84 -12.95 51.02
N ASN A 607 -8.41 -12.24 52.07
CA ASN A 607 -7.11 -12.29 52.71
C ASN A 607 -6.68 -13.71 53.04
N ASN A 608 -5.38 -14.01 52.90
CA ASN A 608 -4.72 -14.74 53.97
C ASN A 608 -3.24 -14.40 54.16
N GLN A 609 -2.91 -14.28 55.44
CA GLN A 609 -1.62 -13.94 56.03
C GLN A 609 -0.60 -15.07 55.86
N GLN A 610 0.63 -14.74 55.45
CA GLN A 610 1.90 -14.91 56.20
C GLN A 610 3.10 -14.63 55.32
#